data_AF-A0A1D3KWN3-F1
#
_entry.id   AF-A0A1D3KWN3-F1
#
_cell.length_a   1.000
_cell.length_b   1.000
_cell.length_c   1.000
_cell.angle_alpha   90.00
_cell.angle_beta   90.00
_cell.angle_gamma   90.00
#
_symmetry.space_group_name_H-M   'P 1'
#
loop_
_entity.id
_entity.type
_entity.pdbx_description
1 polymer ?
#
loop_
_entity_poly.entity_id
_entity_poly.type
_entity_poly.pdbx_seq_one_letter_code
_entity_poly.pdbx_strand_id
1 'polypeptide(L)'
;MSRNKLNLVDSPTYAFDKELNNVIESCMFCKYCDEETYFFQNYGLKVLCYRFVNNLWKIYNDFTKNQNINDKRCNDLIYWWYNNLYYTYKKSHSPNRDEIVKTFKEVWRKIKESREISEDKLCKKSFEALKSFDDCEKAKKVSDYCENYEFIQNKLHEEKVNCLGFYYYLTENSKLYEENVSKCRVNGKNYCLDFKDCHNYSPEKLLNDKKCVETKQSEIERAKLEELEEKFTMCPPESRCVEDAFIYRSITFSDYRFISLIVLSIWAILLSLFFLYKFTPFGSFINNI
;
A
#
# COMPACT_ATOMS: atom_id res chain seq x y z
N MET A 1 3.02 6.54 14.24
CA MET A 1 3.09 5.40 13.28
C MET A 1 4.22 4.51 13.76
N SER A 2 3.93 3.26 14.11
CA SER A 2 4.99 2.26 14.33
C SER A 2 5.78 2.14 13.02
N ARG A 3 7.09 2.42 13.05
CA ARG A 3 7.97 2.30 11.88
C ARG A 3 8.18 0.84 11.44
N ASN A 4 7.69 -0.12 12.23
CA ASN A 4 7.79 -1.57 12.03
C ASN A 4 6.76 -2.10 11.01
N LYS A 5 6.47 -1.33 9.97
CA LYS A 5 5.68 -1.78 8.82
C LYS A 5 6.03 -0.94 7.60
N LEU A 6 7.27 -1.08 7.16
CA LEU A 6 7.70 -0.48 5.90
C LEU A 6 7.22 -1.36 4.76
N ASN A 7 6.20 -0.89 4.04
CA ASN A 7 5.90 -1.44 2.73
C ASN A 7 7.10 -1.15 1.81
N LEU A 8 7.56 -2.14 1.06
CA LEU A 8 8.55 -1.96 0.00
C LEU A 8 7.90 -1.17 -1.14
N VAL A 9 7.83 0.17 -1.03
CA VAL A 9 7.15 1.05 -1.99
C VAL A 9 7.72 0.91 -3.41
N ASP A 10 8.99 0.53 -3.54
CA ASP A 10 9.64 0.33 -4.83
C ASP A 10 9.60 -1.14 -5.31
N SER A 11 8.90 -2.03 -4.60
CA SER A 11 8.83 -3.43 -4.97
C SER A 11 7.93 -3.69 -6.19
N PRO A 12 8.23 -4.72 -6.99
CA PRO A 12 7.37 -5.17 -8.08
C PRO A 12 5.93 -5.52 -7.62
N THR A 13 5.79 -6.10 -6.41
CA THR A 13 4.47 -6.45 -5.86
C THR A 13 3.65 -5.20 -5.57
N TYR A 14 4.26 -4.19 -4.95
CA TYR A 14 3.60 -2.92 -4.65
C TYR A 14 3.22 -2.16 -5.93
N ALA A 15 4.12 -2.14 -6.93
CA ALA A 15 3.85 -1.52 -8.22
C ALA A 15 2.62 -2.14 -8.91
N PHE A 16 2.52 -3.47 -8.90
CA PHE A 16 1.38 -4.16 -9.50
C PHE A 16 0.07 -3.96 -8.72
N ASP A 17 0.11 -4.00 -7.38
CA ASP A 17 -1.07 -3.71 -6.56
C ASP A 17 -1.61 -2.29 -6.81
N LYS A 18 -0.72 -1.32 -7.04
CA LYS A 18 -1.10 0.03 -7.47
C LYS A 18 -1.72 0.02 -8.86
N GLU A 19 -1.13 -0.71 -9.80
CA GLU A 19 -1.62 -0.82 -11.17
C GLU A 19 -3.04 -1.38 -11.27
N LEU A 20 -3.38 -2.37 -10.43
CA LEU A 20 -4.74 -2.93 -10.33
C LEU A 20 -5.78 -1.88 -9.93
N ASN A 21 -5.35 -0.78 -9.30
CA ASN A 21 -6.22 0.31 -8.86
C ASN A 21 -6.19 1.54 -9.77
N ASN A 22 -5.42 1.53 -10.87
CA ASN A 22 -5.35 2.64 -11.80
C ASN A 22 -6.70 2.92 -12.48
N VAL A 23 -6.88 4.18 -12.90
CA VAL A 23 -8.02 4.63 -13.69
C VAL A 23 -8.05 3.88 -15.03
N ILE A 24 -9.25 3.60 -15.51
CA ILE A 24 -9.47 2.98 -16.82
C ILE A 24 -9.38 4.07 -17.88
N GLU A 25 -8.29 4.08 -18.65
CA GLU A 25 -8.14 4.99 -19.79
C GLU A 25 -8.81 4.43 -21.06
N SER A 26 -8.65 3.13 -21.29
CA SER A 26 -9.30 2.38 -22.37
C SER A 26 -9.62 0.98 -21.87
N CYS A 27 -10.72 0.38 -22.35
CA CYS A 27 -11.14 -0.92 -21.86
C CYS A 27 -11.62 -1.84 -22.98
N MET A 28 -10.71 -2.69 -23.42
CA MET A 28 -10.94 -3.55 -24.57
C MET A 28 -11.96 -4.68 -24.29
N PHE A 29 -12.15 -5.04 -23.02
CA PHE A 29 -13.06 -6.09 -22.58
C PHE A 29 -14.32 -5.57 -21.87
N CYS A 30 -14.54 -4.24 -21.77
CA CYS A 30 -15.68 -3.71 -21.02
C CYS A 30 -17.04 -4.09 -21.63
N LYS A 31 -17.11 -4.29 -22.96
CA LYS A 31 -18.34 -4.73 -23.63
C LYS A 31 -18.91 -6.03 -23.07
N TYR A 32 -18.08 -6.95 -22.57
CA TYR A 32 -18.56 -8.20 -22.01
C TYR A 32 -19.27 -8.00 -20.66
N CYS A 33 -18.93 -6.93 -19.93
CA CYS A 33 -19.71 -6.50 -18.76
C CYS A 33 -21.02 -5.82 -19.16
N ASP A 34 -21.10 -5.20 -20.34
CA ASP A 34 -22.33 -4.59 -20.88
C ASP A 34 -23.30 -5.63 -21.44
N GLU A 35 -22.81 -6.80 -21.82
CA GLU A 35 -23.65 -7.91 -22.32
C GLU A 35 -24.24 -8.75 -21.17
N GLU A 36 -23.79 -8.54 -19.92
CA GLU A 36 -24.32 -9.25 -18.75
C GLU A 36 -25.50 -8.51 -18.10
N THR A 37 -26.69 -9.07 -18.27
CA THR A 37 -27.94 -8.52 -17.74
C THR A 37 -27.93 -8.39 -16.21
N TYR A 38 -27.21 -9.26 -15.51
CA TYR A 38 -27.07 -9.19 -14.05
C TYR A 38 -26.51 -7.84 -13.57
N PHE A 39 -25.62 -7.22 -14.35
CA PHE A 39 -25.04 -5.93 -14.00
C PHE A 39 -25.94 -4.73 -14.32
N PHE A 40 -27.01 -4.90 -15.10
CA PHE A 40 -27.93 -3.79 -15.43
C PHE A 40 -28.62 -3.22 -14.21
N GLN A 41 -28.96 -4.09 -13.26
CA GLN A 41 -29.59 -3.70 -12.00
C GLN A 41 -28.56 -3.45 -10.88
N ASN A 42 -27.26 -3.55 -11.18
CA ASN A 42 -26.21 -3.48 -10.17
C ASN A 42 -25.00 -2.66 -10.65
N TYR A 43 -25.18 -1.34 -10.71
CA TYR A 43 -24.15 -0.38 -11.15
C TYR A 43 -22.81 -0.55 -10.42
N GLY A 44 -22.84 -0.80 -9.11
CA GLY A 44 -21.61 -1.03 -8.34
C GLY A 44 -20.83 -2.23 -8.85
N LEU A 45 -21.50 -3.37 -9.03
CA LEU A 45 -20.87 -4.57 -9.59
C LEU A 45 -20.48 -4.39 -11.07
N LYS A 46 -21.22 -3.58 -11.83
CA LYS A 46 -20.83 -3.21 -13.20
C LYS A 46 -19.50 -2.47 -13.23
N VAL A 47 -19.32 -1.48 -12.36
CA VAL A 47 -18.04 -0.75 -12.21
C VAL A 47 -16.91 -1.69 -11.78
N LEU A 48 -17.18 -2.64 -10.86
CA LEU A 48 -16.20 -3.66 -10.50
C LEU A 48 -15.84 -4.55 -11.69
N CYS A 49 -16.82 -4.96 -12.49
CA CYS A 49 -16.61 -5.74 -13.71
C CYS A 49 -15.69 -5.00 -14.69
N TYR A 50 -15.94 -3.72 -14.97
CA TYR A 50 -15.08 -2.93 -15.85
C TYR A 50 -13.63 -2.88 -15.38
N ARG A 51 -13.41 -2.64 -14.07
CA ARG A 51 -12.05 -2.63 -13.51
C ARG A 51 -11.40 -4.01 -13.60
N PHE A 52 -12.16 -5.06 -13.31
CA PHE A 52 -11.70 -6.44 -13.38
C PHE A 52 -11.28 -6.84 -14.81
N VAL A 53 -12.12 -6.61 -15.82
CA VAL A 53 -11.79 -6.98 -17.21
C VAL A 53 -10.69 -6.09 -17.80
N ASN A 54 -10.57 -4.84 -17.34
CA ASN A 54 -9.45 -3.98 -17.70
C ASN A 54 -8.12 -4.52 -17.13
N ASN A 55 -8.09 -4.96 -15.88
CA ASN A 55 -6.90 -5.56 -15.30
C ASN A 55 -6.56 -6.91 -15.94
N LEU A 56 -7.57 -7.70 -16.32
CA LEU A 56 -7.37 -8.92 -17.10
C LEU A 56 -6.72 -8.63 -18.46
N TRP A 57 -7.13 -7.55 -19.14
CA TRP A 57 -6.53 -7.11 -20.40
C TRP A 57 -5.05 -6.71 -20.25
N LYS A 58 -4.69 -6.02 -19.16
CA LYS A 58 -3.29 -5.67 -18.87
C LYS A 58 -2.42 -6.91 -18.70
N ILE A 59 -2.88 -7.87 -17.88
CA ILE A 59 -2.18 -9.16 -17.69
C ILE A 59 -1.99 -9.89 -19.02
N TYR A 60 -3.04 -9.94 -19.85
CA TYR A 60 -2.97 -10.56 -21.16
C TYR A 60 -1.89 -9.93 -22.06
N ASN A 61 -1.81 -8.60 -22.11
CA ASN A 61 -0.84 -7.90 -22.96
C ASN A 61 0.60 -8.03 -22.47
N ASP A 62 0.81 -8.04 -21.15
CA ASP A 62 2.14 -8.16 -20.56
C ASP A 62 2.59 -9.62 -20.35
N PHE A 63 1.78 -10.60 -20.78
CA PHE A 63 2.07 -12.03 -20.61
C PHE A 63 3.49 -12.42 -21.07
N THR A 64 3.92 -11.95 -22.24
CA THR A 64 5.24 -12.32 -22.78
C THR A 64 6.39 -11.79 -21.92
N LYS A 65 6.22 -10.64 -21.25
CA LYS A 65 7.23 -10.08 -20.34
C LYS A 65 7.24 -10.76 -18.98
N ASN A 66 6.08 -11.28 -18.56
CA ASN A 66 5.82 -11.75 -17.20
C ASN A 66 5.45 -13.25 -17.15
N GLN A 67 5.87 -14.04 -18.13
CA GLN A 67 5.45 -15.42 -18.28
C GLN A 67 5.74 -16.27 -17.03
N ASN A 68 6.89 -16.04 -16.39
CA ASN A 68 7.32 -16.72 -15.16
C ASN A 68 6.49 -16.36 -13.92
N ILE A 69 5.84 -15.20 -13.90
CA ILE A 69 5.03 -14.72 -12.77
C ILE A 69 3.54 -14.61 -13.12
N ASN A 70 3.12 -15.12 -14.27
CA ASN A 70 1.74 -14.99 -14.74
C ASN A 70 0.74 -15.62 -13.77
N ASP A 71 1.03 -16.82 -13.24
CA ASP A 71 0.18 -17.49 -12.25
C ASP A 71 0.03 -16.62 -10.98
N LYS A 72 1.07 -15.88 -10.59
CA LYS A 72 1.01 -14.87 -9.51
C LYS A 72 0.11 -13.70 -9.89
N ARG A 73 0.35 -13.06 -11.04
CA ARG A 73 -0.45 -11.90 -11.50
C ARG A 73 -1.94 -12.24 -11.57
N CYS A 74 -2.26 -13.45 -12.02
CA CYS A 74 -3.62 -13.97 -12.03
C CYS A 74 -4.18 -14.17 -10.61
N ASN A 75 -3.44 -14.78 -9.70
CA ASN A 75 -3.87 -14.90 -8.30
C ASN A 75 -4.10 -13.53 -7.64
N ASP A 76 -3.21 -12.57 -7.88
CA ASP A 76 -3.30 -11.20 -7.38
C ASP A 76 -4.54 -10.49 -7.90
N LEU A 77 -4.89 -10.65 -9.19
CA LEU A 77 -6.14 -10.13 -9.76
C LEU A 77 -7.37 -10.74 -9.06
N ILE A 78 -7.38 -12.07 -8.86
CA ILE A 78 -8.51 -12.76 -8.21
C ILE A 78 -8.63 -12.31 -6.74
N TYR A 79 -7.53 -12.25 -6.00
CA TYR A 79 -7.51 -11.73 -4.64
C TYR A 79 -8.03 -10.30 -4.59
N TRP A 80 -7.51 -9.42 -5.45
CA TRP A 80 -7.94 -8.02 -5.54
C TRP A 80 -9.44 -7.91 -5.84
N TRP A 81 -9.95 -8.76 -6.74
CA TRP A 81 -11.37 -8.79 -7.07
C TRP A 81 -12.22 -9.21 -5.86
N TYR A 82 -11.85 -10.30 -5.17
CA TYR A 82 -12.53 -10.72 -3.95
C TYR A 82 -12.46 -9.64 -2.86
N ASN A 83 -11.29 -9.02 -2.66
CA ASN A 83 -11.10 -7.98 -1.65
C ASN A 83 -12.02 -6.78 -1.92
N ASN A 84 -12.11 -6.30 -3.17
CA ASN A 84 -13.05 -5.25 -3.55
C ASN A 84 -14.50 -5.73 -3.35
N LEU A 85 -14.84 -6.92 -3.84
CA LEU A 85 -16.19 -7.47 -3.72
C LEU A 85 -16.64 -7.55 -2.25
N TYR A 86 -15.77 -8.01 -1.36
CA TYR A 86 -16.07 -8.24 0.05
C TYR A 86 -16.09 -6.96 0.87
N TYR A 87 -15.11 -6.07 0.70
CA TYR A 87 -14.93 -4.93 1.58
C TYR A 87 -15.41 -3.61 0.97
N THR A 88 -15.18 -3.38 -0.33
CA THR A 88 -15.64 -2.16 -1.02
C THR A 88 -17.13 -2.26 -1.33
N TYR A 89 -17.57 -3.38 -1.90
CA TYR A 89 -18.97 -3.61 -2.30
C TYR A 89 -19.79 -4.36 -1.23
N LYS A 90 -19.17 -4.69 -0.09
CA LYS A 90 -19.82 -5.27 1.09
C LYS A 90 -20.60 -6.56 0.78
N LYS A 91 -20.05 -7.42 -0.09
CA LYS A 91 -20.67 -8.70 -0.49
C LYS A 91 -20.12 -9.92 0.25
N SER A 92 -19.31 -9.71 1.28
CA SER A 92 -18.68 -10.79 2.07
C SER A 92 -19.66 -11.73 2.77
N HIS A 93 -20.93 -11.35 2.94
CA HIS A 93 -22.00 -12.19 3.50
C HIS A 93 -23.29 -12.11 2.67
N SER A 94 -23.19 -11.73 1.39
CA SER A 94 -24.38 -11.61 0.54
C SER A 94 -24.94 -13.00 0.21
N PRO A 95 -26.27 -13.20 0.28
CA PRO A 95 -26.90 -14.47 -0.13
C PRO A 95 -26.69 -14.77 -1.62
N ASN A 96 -26.46 -13.75 -2.45
CA ASN A 96 -26.26 -13.88 -3.89
C ASN A 96 -24.76 -13.98 -4.27
N ARG A 97 -23.87 -14.27 -3.32
CA ARG A 97 -22.42 -14.32 -3.59
C ARG A 97 -22.08 -15.29 -4.73
N ASP A 98 -22.64 -16.49 -4.70
CA ASP A 98 -22.34 -17.51 -5.70
C ASP A 98 -22.82 -17.10 -7.09
N GLU A 99 -23.96 -16.41 -7.17
CA GLU A 99 -24.49 -15.83 -8.41
C GLU A 99 -23.57 -14.72 -8.94
N ILE A 100 -23.05 -13.85 -8.06
CA ILE A 100 -22.06 -12.82 -8.45
C ILE A 100 -20.80 -13.48 -8.99
N VAL A 101 -20.24 -14.46 -8.28
CA VAL A 101 -19.05 -15.20 -8.72
C VAL A 101 -19.29 -15.87 -10.08
N LYS A 102 -20.45 -16.50 -10.26
CA LYS A 102 -20.85 -17.13 -11.53
C LYS A 102 -20.94 -16.10 -12.66
N THR A 103 -21.49 -14.92 -12.39
CA THR A 103 -21.60 -13.83 -13.37
C THR A 103 -20.21 -13.37 -13.84
N PHE A 104 -19.26 -13.16 -12.92
CA PHE A 104 -17.89 -12.79 -13.30
C PHE A 104 -17.17 -13.90 -14.09
N LYS A 105 -17.42 -15.18 -13.75
CA LYS A 105 -16.92 -16.32 -14.54
C LYS A 105 -17.50 -16.35 -15.95
N GLU A 106 -18.77 -15.98 -16.11
CA GLU A 106 -19.45 -15.92 -17.41
C GLU A 106 -18.88 -14.82 -18.30
N VAL A 107 -18.62 -13.63 -17.75
CA VAL A 107 -17.89 -12.55 -18.45
C VAL A 107 -16.54 -13.05 -18.96
N TRP A 108 -15.78 -13.71 -18.09
CA TRP A 108 -14.47 -14.28 -18.45
C TRP A 108 -14.59 -15.32 -19.58
N ARG A 109 -15.59 -16.21 -19.51
CA ARG A 109 -15.89 -17.21 -20.54
C ARG A 109 -16.18 -16.56 -21.89
N LYS A 110 -17.02 -15.53 -21.92
CA LYS A 110 -17.34 -14.77 -23.15
C LYS A 110 -16.10 -14.09 -23.74
N ILE A 111 -15.23 -13.52 -22.90
CA ILE A 111 -13.94 -12.95 -23.36
C ILE A 111 -13.11 -14.03 -24.04
N LYS A 112 -12.94 -15.18 -23.37
CA LYS A 112 -12.18 -16.33 -23.88
C LYS A 112 -12.69 -16.81 -25.24
N GLU A 113 -14.00 -16.92 -25.43
CA GLU A 113 -14.62 -17.45 -26.66
C GLU A 113 -14.60 -16.46 -27.84
N SER A 114 -14.51 -15.17 -27.54
CA SER A 114 -14.73 -14.12 -28.54
C SER A 114 -13.52 -13.76 -29.41
N ARG A 115 -12.34 -14.35 -29.21
CA ARG A 115 -11.11 -14.01 -29.95
C ARG A 115 -10.20 -15.23 -30.13
N GLU A 116 -9.29 -15.15 -31.10
CA GLU A 116 -8.06 -15.99 -31.18
C GLU A 116 -7.06 -15.64 -30.05
N ILE A 117 -7.56 -15.41 -28.84
CA ILE A 117 -6.74 -15.19 -27.66
C ILE A 117 -6.32 -16.57 -27.13
N SER A 118 -5.01 -16.78 -26.96
CA SER A 118 -4.50 -17.90 -26.17
C SER A 118 -5.06 -17.85 -24.75
N GLU A 119 -5.84 -18.86 -24.39
CA GLU A 119 -6.54 -18.94 -23.09
C GLU A 119 -5.57 -18.91 -21.91
N ASP A 120 -4.37 -19.45 -22.07
CA ASP A 120 -3.33 -19.47 -21.03
C ASP A 120 -2.89 -18.05 -20.62
N LYS A 121 -3.03 -17.08 -21.53
CA LYS A 121 -2.76 -15.66 -21.28
C LYS A 121 -3.88 -14.94 -20.53
N LEU A 122 -5.05 -15.56 -20.39
CA LEU A 122 -6.22 -15.03 -19.68
C LEU A 122 -6.45 -15.70 -18.34
N CYS A 123 -5.39 -16.08 -17.62
CA CYS A 123 -5.51 -16.67 -16.29
C CYS A 123 -6.38 -17.93 -16.22
N LYS A 124 -6.39 -18.74 -17.29
CA LYS A 124 -7.21 -19.95 -17.43
C LYS A 124 -7.22 -20.84 -16.18
N LYS A 125 -6.03 -21.21 -15.68
CA LYS A 125 -5.89 -22.05 -14.49
C LYS A 125 -6.62 -21.47 -13.27
N SER A 126 -6.56 -20.15 -13.07
CA SER A 126 -7.19 -19.46 -11.95
C SER A 126 -8.70 -19.40 -12.06
N PHE A 127 -9.27 -19.30 -13.28
CA PHE A 127 -10.72 -19.24 -13.47
C PHE A 127 -11.39 -20.61 -13.51
N GLU A 128 -10.73 -21.59 -14.13
CA GLU A 128 -11.22 -22.98 -14.17
C GLU A 128 -11.23 -23.60 -12.77
N ALA A 129 -10.21 -23.30 -11.96
CA ALA A 129 -10.11 -23.75 -10.57
C ALA A 129 -10.06 -22.54 -9.60
N LEU A 130 -11.13 -21.74 -9.59
CA LEU A 130 -11.24 -20.56 -8.72
C LEU A 130 -11.15 -20.96 -7.24
N LYS A 131 -10.11 -20.49 -6.57
CA LYS A 131 -9.84 -20.75 -5.15
C LYS A 131 -10.67 -19.85 -4.25
N SER A 132 -10.76 -20.20 -2.96
CA SER A 132 -11.39 -19.36 -1.95
C SER A 132 -10.63 -18.04 -1.77
N PHE A 133 -11.29 -17.03 -1.17
CA PHE A 133 -10.64 -15.78 -0.83
C PHE A 133 -9.42 -15.98 0.07
N ASP A 134 -9.53 -16.83 1.09
CA ASP A 134 -8.46 -17.11 2.05
C ASP A 134 -7.27 -17.83 1.37
N ASP A 135 -7.56 -18.76 0.46
CA ASP A 135 -6.52 -19.41 -0.34
C ASP A 135 -5.80 -18.42 -1.26
N CYS A 136 -6.55 -17.52 -1.92
CA CYS A 136 -5.98 -16.48 -2.76
C CYS A 136 -5.16 -15.48 -1.95
N GLU A 137 -5.61 -15.10 -0.76
CA GLU A 137 -4.88 -14.22 0.16
C GLU A 137 -3.57 -14.89 0.60
N LYS A 138 -3.63 -16.16 0.98
CA LYS A 138 -2.44 -16.91 1.39
C LYS A 138 -1.45 -17.08 0.25
N ALA A 139 -1.94 -17.43 -0.94
CA ALA A 139 -1.13 -17.53 -2.15
C ALA A 139 -0.49 -16.19 -2.52
N LYS A 140 -1.21 -15.06 -2.36
CA LYS A 140 -0.67 -13.72 -2.56
C LYS A 140 0.46 -13.44 -1.58
N LYS A 141 0.26 -13.62 -0.27
CA LYS A 141 1.32 -13.39 0.74
C LYS A 141 2.60 -14.18 0.44
N VAL A 142 2.47 -15.47 0.10
CA VAL A 142 3.61 -16.33 -0.22
C VAL A 142 4.29 -15.90 -1.51
N SER A 143 3.53 -15.64 -2.58
CA SER A 143 4.11 -15.26 -3.87
C SER A 143 4.67 -13.84 -3.89
N ASP A 144 4.10 -12.91 -3.12
CA ASP A 144 4.65 -11.58 -2.90
C ASP A 144 6.01 -11.66 -2.19
N TYR A 145 6.14 -12.55 -1.20
CA TYR A 145 7.44 -12.82 -0.57
C TYR A 145 8.46 -13.33 -1.58
N CYS A 146 8.08 -14.29 -2.43
CA CYS A 146 8.98 -14.84 -3.45
C CYS A 146 9.51 -13.76 -4.41
N GLU A 147 8.61 -12.96 -4.98
CA GLU A 147 8.95 -11.90 -5.93
C GLU A 147 9.78 -10.79 -5.25
N ASN A 148 9.42 -10.41 -4.02
CA ASN A 148 10.15 -9.38 -3.28
C ASN A 148 11.52 -9.83 -2.81
N TYR A 149 11.71 -11.11 -2.48
CA TYR A 149 13.01 -11.63 -2.11
C TYR A 149 14.00 -11.50 -3.27
N GLU A 150 13.61 -11.88 -4.49
CA GLU A 150 14.46 -11.72 -5.69
C GLU A 150 14.77 -10.24 -5.96
N PHE A 151 13.76 -9.37 -5.81
CA PHE A 151 13.95 -7.93 -5.92
C PHE A 151 14.97 -7.40 -4.90
N ILE A 152 14.83 -7.77 -3.62
CA ILE A 152 15.75 -7.35 -2.56
C ILE A 152 17.15 -7.87 -2.84
N GLN A 153 17.28 -9.15 -3.21
CA GLN A 153 18.57 -9.75 -3.55
C GLN A 153 19.28 -8.95 -4.65
N ASN A 154 18.57 -8.63 -5.73
CA ASN A 154 19.10 -7.82 -6.82
C ASN A 154 19.49 -6.42 -6.35
N LYS A 155 18.66 -5.78 -5.52
CA LYS A 155 18.95 -4.46 -4.95
C LYS A 155 20.16 -4.45 -4.03
N LEU A 156 20.38 -5.50 -3.24
CA LEU A 156 21.55 -5.63 -2.37
C LEU A 156 22.87 -5.72 -3.14
N HIS A 157 22.86 -6.10 -4.42
CA HIS A 157 24.04 -6.04 -5.27
C HIS A 157 24.42 -4.60 -5.72
N GLU A 158 23.52 -3.62 -5.62
CA GLU A 158 23.80 -2.22 -6.00
C GLU A 158 24.69 -1.52 -4.96
N GLU A 159 25.68 -0.73 -5.40
CA GLU A 159 26.67 -0.09 -4.50
C GLU A 159 26.04 0.78 -3.40
N LYS A 160 25.03 1.57 -3.74
CA LYS A 160 24.45 2.62 -2.87
C LYS A 160 23.02 2.31 -2.45
N VAL A 161 22.77 1.09 -1.96
CA VAL A 161 21.46 0.70 -1.46
C VAL A 161 21.39 0.78 0.06
N ASN A 162 20.28 1.30 0.57
CA ASN A 162 19.96 1.29 2.00
C ASN A 162 19.18 0.00 2.33
N CYS A 163 19.70 -0.82 3.26
CA CYS A 163 19.02 -2.05 3.66
C CYS A 163 17.93 -1.84 4.72
N LEU A 164 17.71 -0.63 5.27
CA LEU A 164 16.72 -0.41 6.34
C LEU A 164 15.33 -0.97 6.04
N GLY A 165 14.76 -0.65 4.87
CA GLY A 165 13.46 -1.17 4.47
C GLY A 165 13.46 -2.70 4.24
N PHE A 166 14.55 -3.23 3.70
CA PHE A 166 14.71 -4.66 3.42
C PHE A 166 14.86 -5.46 4.72
N TYR A 167 15.62 -4.93 5.68
CA TYR A 167 15.83 -5.51 7.00
C TYR A 167 14.50 -5.73 7.72
N TYR A 168 13.64 -4.70 7.77
CA TYR A 168 12.31 -4.85 8.39
C TYR A 168 11.45 -5.85 7.64
N TYR A 169 11.38 -5.73 6.31
CA TYR A 169 10.58 -6.64 5.50
C TYR A 169 10.98 -8.10 5.69
N LEU A 170 12.28 -8.41 5.61
CA LEU A 170 12.79 -9.77 5.78
C LEU A 170 12.52 -10.28 7.19
N THR A 171 12.75 -9.44 8.21
CA THR A 171 12.49 -9.79 9.62
C THR A 171 11.02 -10.09 9.88
N GLU A 172 10.11 -9.24 9.39
CA GLU A 172 8.65 -9.42 9.55
C GLU A 172 8.13 -10.67 8.83
N ASN A 173 8.77 -11.04 7.71
CA ASN A 173 8.36 -12.19 6.90
C ASN A 173 9.12 -13.49 7.27
N SER A 174 10.01 -13.50 8.26
CA SER A 174 10.71 -14.73 8.70
C SER A 174 9.75 -15.84 9.07
N LYS A 175 8.72 -15.51 9.86
CA LYS A 175 7.69 -16.49 10.25
C LYS A 175 6.87 -16.98 9.05
N LEU A 176 6.50 -16.09 8.14
CA LEU A 176 5.82 -16.46 6.89
C LEU A 176 6.66 -17.46 6.09
N TYR A 177 7.97 -17.24 6.01
CA TYR A 177 8.89 -18.13 5.33
C TYR A 177 8.94 -19.52 5.97
N GLU A 178 9.20 -19.59 7.28
CA GLU A 178 9.30 -20.84 8.02
C GLU A 178 8.00 -21.65 7.97
N GLU A 179 6.86 -20.99 8.15
CA GLU A 179 5.58 -21.67 8.25
C GLU A 179 5.00 -22.07 6.90
N ASN A 180 5.27 -21.30 5.84
CA ASN A 180 4.59 -21.44 4.55
C ASN A 180 5.54 -21.57 3.36
N VAL A 181 6.45 -20.61 3.14
CA VAL A 181 7.25 -20.52 1.90
C VAL A 181 8.24 -21.67 1.78
N SER A 182 8.96 -21.99 2.86
CA SER A 182 9.94 -23.10 2.91
C SER A 182 9.34 -24.48 2.56
N LYS A 183 8.01 -24.59 2.64
CA LYS A 183 7.23 -25.81 2.34
C LYS A 183 6.75 -25.85 0.89
N CYS A 184 7.01 -24.82 0.08
CA CYS A 184 6.67 -24.77 -1.34
C CYS A 184 7.66 -25.56 -2.21
N ARG A 185 7.63 -26.90 -2.10
CA ARG A 185 8.39 -27.81 -2.98
C ARG A 185 7.65 -28.05 -4.30
N VAL A 186 8.25 -28.79 -5.24
CA VAL A 186 7.70 -29.09 -6.59
C VAL A 186 6.30 -29.73 -6.57
N ASN A 187 5.90 -30.37 -5.45
CA ASN A 187 4.52 -30.85 -5.20
C ASN A 187 3.83 -30.06 -4.08
N GLY A 188 4.00 -28.74 -4.09
CA GLY A 188 3.65 -27.83 -3.01
C GLY A 188 2.16 -27.73 -2.75
N LYS A 189 1.81 -27.23 -1.55
CA LYS A 189 0.42 -26.98 -1.16
C LYS A 189 -0.28 -26.03 -2.14
N ASN A 190 -1.61 -26.01 -2.13
CA ASN A 190 -2.45 -25.19 -3.01
C ASN A 190 -2.07 -23.69 -3.05
N TYR A 191 -1.44 -23.14 -2.03
CA TYR A 191 -1.01 -21.73 -1.96
C TYR A 191 0.37 -21.46 -2.56
N CYS A 192 1.13 -22.49 -2.94
CA CYS A 192 2.42 -22.35 -3.59
C CYS A 192 2.21 -22.18 -5.09
N LEU A 193 2.38 -20.95 -5.58
CA LEU A 193 2.41 -20.68 -7.01
C LEU A 193 3.76 -21.12 -7.60
N ASP A 194 3.86 -21.20 -8.93
CA ASP A 194 5.01 -21.81 -9.65
C ASP A 194 6.30 -20.96 -9.57
N PHE A 195 6.87 -20.87 -8.36
CA PHE A 195 8.18 -20.31 -8.08
C PHE A 195 9.14 -21.43 -7.72
N LYS A 196 9.98 -21.84 -8.68
CA LYS A 196 10.86 -23.02 -8.54
C LYS A 196 11.76 -22.94 -7.30
N ASP A 197 12.41 -21.81 -7.08
CA ASP A 197 13.45 -21.68 -6.05
C ASP A 197 13.00 -21.01 -4.75
N CYS A 198 11.74 -20.57 -4.67
CA CYS A 198 11.29 -19.74 -3.55
C CYS A 198 11.35 -20.44 -2.19
N HIS A 199 11.23 -21.76 -2.14
CA HIS A 199 11.42 -22.53 -0.90
C HIS A 199 12.83 -22.40 -0.30
N ASN A 200 13.82 -21.96 -1.08
CA ASN A 200 15.20 -21.74 -0.64
C ASN A 200 15.49 -20.28 -0.25
N TYR A 201 14.49 -19.39 -0.36
CA TYR A 201 14.62 -17.95 -0.11
C TYR A 201 14.55 -17.64 1.38
N SER A 202 15.50 -18.18 2.16
CA SER A 202 15.57 -17.89 3.59
C SER A 202 15.91 -16.42 3.83
N PRO A 203 15.13 -15.67 4.62
CA PRO A 203 15.42 -14.28 4.92
C PRO A 203 16.80 -14.10 5.55
N GLU A 204 17.27 -15.09 6.34
CA GLU A 204 18.61 -15.07 6.95
C GLU A 204 19.73 -14.91 5.93
N LYS A 205 19.58 -15.44 4.71
CA LYS A 205 20.60 -15.31 3.66
C LYS A 205 20.84 -13.85 3.28
N LEU A 206 19.77 -13.06 3.16
CA LEU A 206 19.86 -11.64 2.81
C LEU A 206 20.10 -10.77 4.04
N LEU A 207 19.61 -11.16 5.22
CA LEU A 207 19.90 -10.46 6.48
C LEU A 207 21.38 -10.52 6.87
N ASN A 208 22.10 -11.56 6.42
CA ASN A 208 23.54 -11.70 6.58
C ASN A 208 24.37 -10.91 5.56
N ASP A 209 23.74 -10.21 4.61
CA ASP A 209 24.44 -9.26 3.76
C ASP A 209 25.06 -8.14 4.61
N LYS A 210 26.30 -7.73 4.28
CA LYS A 210 27.04 -6.72 5.03
C LYS A 210 26.23 -5.45 5.28
N LYS A 211 25.49 -4.96 4.28
CA LYS A 211 24.68 -3.73 4.40
C LYS A 211 23.54 -3.90 5.40
N CYS A 212 22.97 -5.10 5.46
CA CYS A 212 21.90 -5.44 6.37
C CYS A 212 22.40 -5.71 7.80
N VAL A 213 23.62 -6.25 7.94
CA VAL A 213 24.29 -6.38 9.24
C VAL A 213 24.61 -5.00 9.83
N GLU A 214 25.13 -4.07 9.03
CA GLU A 214 25.35 -2.68 9.45
C GLU A 214 24.04 -2.01 9.87
N THR A 215 22.99 -2.21 9.09
CA THR A 215 21.62 -1.75 9.42
C THR A 215 21.18 -2.32 10.77
N LYS A 216 21.25 -3.64 10.96
CA LYS A 216 20.86 -4.30 12.22
C LYS A 216 21.58 -3.72 13.43
N GLN A 217 22.88 -3.43 13.31
CA GLN A 217 23.65 -2.82 14.40
C GLN A 217 23.13 -1.42 14.73
N SER A 218 22.90 -0.59 13.70
CA SER A 218 22.31 0.75 13.88
C SER A 218 20.92 0.70 14.53
N GLU A 219 20.10 -0.29 14.16
CA GLU A 219 18.78 -0.51 14.78
C GLU A 219 18.88 -0.88 16.26
N ILE A 220 19.84 -1.74 16.63
CA ILE A 220 20.09 -2.13 18.03
C ILE A 220 20.56 -0.93 18.86
N GLU A 221 21.47 -0.12 18.31
CA GLU A 221 21.96 1.09 18.98
C GLU A 221 20.84 2.11 19.19
N ARG A 222 19.99 2.30 18.19
CA ARG A 222 18.83 3.19 18.32
C ARG A 222 17.84 2.67 19.36
N ALA A 223 17.52 1.37 19.36
CA ALA A 223 16.61 0.80 20.35
C ALA A 223 17.13 0.99 21.79
N LYS A 224 18.45 0.88 22.01
CA LYS A 224 19.08 1.18 23.31
C LYS A 224 18.96 2.64 23.70
N LEU A 225 19.10 3.56 22.73
CA LEU A 225 18.92 5.00 22.97
C LEU A 225 17.45 5.31 23.31
N GLU A 226 16.50 4.72 22.59
CA GLU A 226 15.06 4.84 22.87
C GLU A 226 14.72 4.31 24.27
N GLU A 227 15.25 3.15 24.67
CA GLU A 227 15.10 2.62 26.03
C GLU A 227 15.72 3.53 27.10
N LEU A 228 16.88 4.14 26.80
CA LEU A 228 17.53 5.09 27.69
C LEU A 228 16.71 6.37 27.83
N GLU A 229 16.15 6.89 26.73
CA GLU A 229 15.22 8.04 26.70
C GLU A 229 13.94 7.76 27.48
N GLU A 230 13.34 6.58 27.35
CA GLU A 230 12.17 6.18 28.14
C GLU A 230 12.50 6.05 29.65
N LYS A 231 13.74 5.67 29.97
CA LYS A 231 14.24 5.59 31.35
C LYS A 231 14.58 6.95 31.94
N PHE A 232 14.80 7.99 31.13
CA PHE A 232 14.85 9.37 31.61
C PHE A 232 13.44 9.80 32.01
N THR A 233 13.16 9.71 33.31
CA THR A 233 11.93 10.19 33.94
C THR A 233 11.63 11.64 33.55
N MET A 234 10.34 11.93 33.29
CA MET A 234 9.81 13.29 33.38
C MET A 234 10.36 13.92 34.66
N CYS A 235 11.02 15.06 34.50
CA CYS A 235 11.68 15.81 35.56
C CYS A 235 10.80 15.84 36.83
N PRO A 236 11.28 15.32 37.98
CA PRO A 236 10.56 15.41 39.23
C PRO A 236 10.10 16.84 39.51
N PRO A 237 8.91 17.07 40.08
CA PRO A 237 8.38 18.42 40.34
C PRO A 237 9.30 19.32 41.17
N GLU A 238 10.28 18.73 41.88
CA GLU A 238 11.19 19.40 42.80
C GLU A 238 12.62 19.57 42.26
N SER A 239 12.93 19.06 41.06
CA SER A 239 14.27 19.18 40.46
C SER A 239 14.28 20.11 39.26
N ARG A 240 15.28 20.99 39.15
CA ARG A 240 15.53 21.78 37.95
C ARG A 240 16.42 20.99 36.99
N CYS A 241 15.82 20.37 35.98
CA CYS A 241 16.54 19.59 34.96
C CYS A 241 17.10 20.42 33.80
N VAL A 242 16.93 21.74 33.86
CA VAL A 242 17.36 22.69 32.82
C VAL A 242 18.17 23.78 33.49
N GLU A 243 19.35 24.09 32.94
CA GLU A 243 20.20 25.17 33.39
C GLU A 243 19.43 26.50 33.33
N ASP A 244 19.47 27.30 34.41
CA ASP A 244 18.68 28.56 34.53
C ASP A 244 18.89 29.52 33.33
N ALA A 245 20.03 29.39 32.64
CA ALA A 245 20.37 30.11 31.42
C ALA A 245 19.41 29.84 30.22
N PHE A 246 18.77 28.67 30.16
CA PHE A 246 17.80 28.33 29.11
C PHE A 246 16.38 28.82 29.47
N ILE A 247 16.02 28.81 30.76
CA ILE A 247 14.73 29.38 31.23
C ILE A 247 14.68 30.89 30.97
N TYR A 248 15.80 31.60 31.16
CA TYR A 248 15.90 33.03 30.84
C TYR A 248 15.85 33.36 29.34
N ARG A 249 15.89 32.35 28.44
CA ARG A 249 15.64 32.53 27.00
C ARG A 249 14.16 32.37 26.60
N SER A 250 13.31 31.87 27.50
CA SER A 250 11.87 31.82 27.27
C SER A 250 11.29 33.23 27.34
N ILE A 251 10.37 33.55 26.43
CA ILE A 251 9.75 34.88 26.32
C ILE A 251 8.91 35.11 27.58
N THR A 252 9.43 35.90 28.51
CA THR A 252 8.69 36.34 29.69
C THR A 252 7.96 37.66 29.41
N PHE A 253 7.00 38.03 30.26
CA PHE A 253 6.20 39.27 30.09
C PHE A 253 7.05 40.55 30.08
N SER A 254 8.32 40.47 30.50
CA SER A 254 9.31 41.57 30.49
C SER A 254 10.20 41.59 29.23
N ASP A 255 9.98 40.69 28.26
CA ASP A 255 10.76 40.61 27.04
C ASP A 255 10.31 41.69 26.04
N TYR A 256 11.25 42.49 25.53
CA TYR A 256 11.00 43.52 24.51
C TYR A 256 10.39 42.97 23.21
N ARG A 257 10.57 41.66 22.94
CA ARG A 257 9.92 40.94 21.83
C ARG A 257 8.40 40.87 22.02
N PHE A 258 7.90 40.82 23.25
CA PHE A 258 6.46 40.84 23.57
C PHE A 258 5.83 42.20 23.24
N ILE A 259 6.54 43.30 23.54
CA ILE A 259 6.13 44.66 23.15
C ILE A 259 6.00 44.77 21.64
N SER A 260 6.96 44.20 20.89
CA SER A 260 6.92 44.19 19.42
C SER A 260 5.71 43.44 18.87
N LEU A 261 5.32 42.32 19.49
CA LEU A 261 4.12 41.56 19.09
C LEU A 261 2.82 42.32 19.37
N ILE A 262 2.73 43.04 20.50
CA ILE A 262 1.57 43.89 20.81
C ILE A 262 1.46 45.01 19.77
N VAL A 263 2.56 45.70 19.47
CA VAL A 263 2.58 46.79 18.49
C VAL A 263 2.16 46.30 17.11
N LEU A 264 2.68 45.16 16.66
CA LEU A 264 2.31 44.56 15.38
C LEU A 264 0.84 44.13 15.34
N SER A 265 0.31 43.60 16.45
CA SER A 265 -1.09 43.21 16.56
C SER A 265 -2.04 44.42 16.45
N ILE A 266 -1.71 45.51 17.15
CA ILE A 266 -2.46 46.78 17.06
C ILE A 266 -2.38 47.35 15.63
N TRP A 267 -1.20 47.32 15.02
CA TRP A 267 -1.00 47.76 13.63
C TRP A 267 -1.84 46.96 12.63
N ALA A 268 -1.90 45.64 12.79
CA ALA A 268 -2.72 44.77 11.94
C ALA A 268 -4.22 45.09 12.05
N ILE A 269 -4.70 45.39 13.27
CA ILE A 269 -6.09 45.80 13.50
C ILE A 269 -6.39 47.14 12.82
N LEU A 270 -5.51 48.15 12.97
CA LEU A 270 -5.68 49.45 12.34
C LEU A 270 -5.71 49.36 10.80
N LEU A 271 -4.80 48.57 10.22
CA LEU A 271 -4.78 48.32 8.78
C LEU A 271 -6.06 47.62 8.33
N SER A 272 -6.53 46.61 9.07
CA SER A 272 -7.77 45.90 8.76
C SER A 272 -8.98 46.84 8.76
N LEU A 273 -9.08 47.73 9.76
CA LEU A 273 -10.14 48.75 9.83
C LEU A 273 -10.03 49.76 8.68
N PHE A 274 -8.82 50.19 8.31
CA PHE A 274 -8.61 51.07 7.17
C PHE A 274 -9.03 50.44 5.84
N PHE A 275 -8.68 49.17 5.63
CA PHE A 275 -9.11 48.42 4.45
C PHE A 275 -10.63 48.23 4.43
N LEU A 276 -11.25 47.91 5.58
CA LEU A 276 -12.70 47.80 5.67
C LEU A 276 -13.41 49.13 5.40
N TYR A 277 -12.91 50.25 5.93
CA TYR A 277 -13.45 51.59 5.67
C TYR A 277 -13.34 51.98 4.20
N LYS A 278 -12.19 51.68 3.56
CA LYS A 278 -11.91 52.11 2.18
C LYS A 278 -12.53 51.22 1.10
N PHE A 279 -12.64 49.91 1.33
CA PHE A 279 -13.03 48.93 0.31
C PHE A 279 -14.38 48.25 0.57
N THR A 280 -15.05 48.56 1.68
CA THR A 280 -16.39 48.05 2.01
C THR A 280 -17.38 49.23 2.00
N PRO A 281 -18.67 49.05 1.66
CA PRO A 281 -19.65 50.14 1.63
C PRO A 281 -19.88 50.87 2.96
N PHE A 282 -19.31 50.37 4.06
CA PHE A 282 -19.34 50.98 5.38
C PHE A 282 -18.80 52.42 5.42
N GLY A 283 -17.80 52.77 4.59
CA GLY A 283 -17.26 54.13 4.55
C GLY A 283 -18.27 55.19 4.10
N SER A 284 -19.17 54.85 3.16
CA SER A 284 -20.26 55.74 2.72
C SER A 284 -21.40 55.86 3.75
N PHE A 285 -21.50 54.92 4.69
CA PHE A 285 -22.50 54.94 5.75
C PHE A 285 -22.09 55.87 6.90
N ILE A 286 -20.80 55.94 7.23
CA ILE A 286 -20.25 56.80 8.29
C ILE A 286 -20.15 58.27 7.84
N ASN A 287 -19.86 58.55 6.57
CA ASN A 287 -19.81 59.92 6.05
C ASN A 287 -21.21 60.58 5.86
N ASN A 288 -22.30 59.84 6.13
CA ASN A 288 -23.69 60.29 6.03
C ASN A 288 -24.39 60.38 7.41
N ILE A 289 -23.63 60.30 8.51
CA ILE A 289 -24.03 60.64 9.89
C ILE A 289 -23.33 61.93 10.26
#